data_AF-B8MU64-F1
#
_entry.id   AF-B8MU64-F1
#
_cell.length_a   1.000
_cell.length_b   1.000
_cell.length_c   1.000
_cell.angle_alpha   90.00
_cell.angle_beta   90.00
_cell.angle_gamma   90.00
#
_symmetry.space_group_name_H-M   'P 1'
#
loop_
_entity.id
_entity.type
_entity.pdbx_description
1 polymer ?
#
loop_
_entity_poly.entity_id
_entity_poly.type
_entity_poly.pdbx_seq_one_letter_code
_entity_poly.pdbx_strand_id
1 'polypeptide(L)'
;MDNHGLLPKDKFRRTIRKAQRQFWRNKLVIAAQTKEVFDISKWHKSRGSYRSPPLKDPLRPNDLPAVFVQEKRDLLVRNLLQNTTEAGDISLECPAVPTATLSFPEITMAQVEKSILKARNTAPGEDELQTNILKTAWPLIKDKILALF
;
A
#
# COMPACT_ATOMS: atom_id res chain seq x y z
N MET A 1 -23.39 2.33 55.73
CA MET A 1 -21.98 2.37 55.23
C MET A 1 -22.00 1.57 53.96
N ASP A 2 -22.22 2.27 52.86
CA ASP A 2 -22.71 1.65 51.63
C ASP A 2 -21.52 1.48 50.69
N ASN A 3 -20.94 0.28 50.70
CA ASN A 3 -19.85 -0.08 49.79
C ASN A 3 -20.44 -0.29 48.40
N HIS A 4 -20.26 0.70 47.53
CA HIS A 4 -20.65 0.65 46.12
C HIS A 4 -20.11 -0.62 45.44
N GLY A 5 -21.06 -1.44 44.98
CA GLY A 5 -20.83 -2.70 44.27
C GLY A 5 -20.17 -2.50 42.91
N LEU A 6 -18.84 -2.49 42.89
CA LEU A 6 -18.06 -2.61 41.65
C LEU A 6 -17.84 -4.09 41.36
N LEU A 7 -18.52 -4.60 40.32
CA LEU A 7 -18.25 -5.93 39.76
C LEU A 7 -16.77 -6.00 39.36
N PRO A 8 -16.04 -7.07 39.74
CA PRO A 8 -14.68 -7.30 39.28
C PRO A 8 -14.57 -7.15 37.75
N LYS A 9 -13.52 -6.47 37.28
CA LYS A 9 -13.30 -6.09 35.88
C LYS A 9 -13.57 -7.23 34.88
N ASP A 10 -13.22 -8.45 35.26
CA ASP A 10 -13.44 -9.65 34.44
C ASP A 10 -14.90 -10.08 34.38
N LYS A 11 -15.64 -9.99 35.49
CA LYS A 11 -17.09 -10.23 35.49
C LYS A 11 -17.81 -9.19 34.64
N PHE A 12 -17.46 -7.91 34.78
CA PHE A 12 -18.02 -6.84 33.96
C PHE A 12 -17.76 -7.05 32.45
N ARG A 13 -16.51 -7.34 32.06
CA ARG A 13 -16.14 -7.66 30.68
C ARG A 13 -16.87 -8.89 30.14
N ARG A 14 -17.01 -9.95 30.95
CA ARG A 14 -17.75 -11.16 30.56
C ARG A 14 -19.24 -10.85 30.34
N THR A 15 -19.84 -10.04 31.21
CA THR A 15 -21.24 -9.61 31.08
C THR A 15 -21.44 -8.78 29.81
N ILE A 16 -20.57 -7.80 29.54
CA ILE A 16 -20.61 -7.01 28.29
C ILE A 16 -20.52 -7.91 27.06
N ARG A 17 -19.52 -8.82 27.02
CA ARG A 17 -19.35 -9.74 25.89
C ARG A 17 -20.55 -10.68 25.70
N LYS A 18 -21.19 -11.11 26.80
CA LYS A 18 -22.42 -11.92 26.72
C LYS A 18 -23.59 -11.09 26.18
N ALA A 19 -23.80 -9.88 26.70
CA ALA A 19 -24.86 -8.98 26.25
C ALA A 19 -24.71 -8.58 24.78
N GLN A 20 -23.49 -8.21 24.35
CA GLN A 20 -23.19 -7.89 22.95
C GLN A 20 -23.45 -9.08 22.03
N ARG A 21 -22.99 -10.29 22.40
CA ARG A 21 -23.27 -11.50 21.61
C ARG A 21 -24.76 -11.79 21.50
N GLN A 22 -25.50 -11.63 22.59
CA GLN A 22 -26.95 -11.86 22.57
C GLN A 22 -27.67 -10.82 21.70
N PHE A 23 -27.30 -9.56 21.80
CA PHE A 23 -27.82 -8.49 20.96
C PHE A 23 -27.64 -8.80 19.47
N TRP A 24 -26.42 -9.20 19.06
CA TRP A 24 -26.14 -9.53 17.66
C TRP A 24 -26.84 -10.79 17.19
N ARG A 25 -26.97 -11.82 18.04
CA ARG A 25 -27.78 -13.02 17.72
C ARG A 25 -29.23 -12.67 17.50
N ASN A 26 -29.82 -11.86 18.38
CA ASN A 26 -31.20 -11.44 18.25
C ASN A 26 -31.40 -10.60 16.96
N LYS A 27 -30.48 -9.68 16.67
CA LYS A 27 -30.47 -8.92 15.41
C LYS A 27 -30.46 -9.82 14.16
N LEU A 28 -29.71 -10.91 14.18
CA LEU A 28 -29.64 -11.87 13.06
C LEU A 28 -30.91 -12.73 12.95
N VAL A 29 -31.47 -13.17 14.08
CA VAL A 29 -32.69 -14.00 14.10
C VAL A 29 -33.93 -13.19 13.70
N ILE A 30 -33.98 -11.91 14.08
CA ILE A 30 -35.11 -11.01 13.79
C ILE A 30 -35.07 -10.48 12.35
N ALA A 31 -33.90 -10.49 11.70
CA ALA A 31 -33.72 -9.98 10.34
C ALA A 31 -34.48 -10.81 9.29
N ALA A 32 -35.79 -10.56 9.19
CA ALA A 32 -36.69 -11.20 8.24
C ALA A 32 -36.96 -10.28 7.04
N GLN A 33 -36.75 -8.97 7.20
CA GLN A 33 -36.99 -7.99 6.14
C GLN A 33 -35.68 -7.57 5.46
N THR A 34 -35.74 -7.38 4.13
CA THR A 34 -34.60 -6.94 3.30
C THR A 34 -33.94 -5.65 3.83
N LYS A 35 -34.73 -4.74 4.42
CA LYS A 35 -34.22 -3.51 5.07
C LYS A 35 -33.25 -3.81 6.21
N GLU A 36 -33.57 -4.79 7.05
CA GLU A 36 -32.76 -5.17 8.21
C GLU A 36 -31.46 -5.87 7.76
N VAL A 37 -31.54 -6.67 6.70
CA VAL A 37 -30.37 -7.27 6.04
C VAL A 37 -29.45 -6.18 5.46
N PHE A 38 -30.02 -5.15 4.81
CA PHE A 38 -29.27 -3.99 4.33
C PHE A 38 -28.60 -3.23 5.48
N ASP A 39 -29.29 -3.01 6.59
CA ASP A 39 -28.71 -2.35 7.76
C ASP A 39 -27.54 -3.15 8.35
N ILE A 40 -27.67 -4.48 8.48
CA ILE A 40 -26.58 -5.38 8.90
C ILE A 40 -25.40 -5.30 7.93
N SER A 41 -25.66 -5.29 6.61
CA SER A 41 -24.61 -5.17 5.59
C SER A 41 -23.86 -3.83 5.64
N LYS A 42 -24.53 -2.75 6.08
CA LYS A 42 -23.92 -1.43 6.26
C LYS A 42 -22.85 -1.45 7.34
N TRP A 43 -23.03 -2.24 8.41
CA TRP A 43 -22.01 -2.44 9.46
C TRP A 43 -20.78 -3.22 8.96
N HIS A 44 -20.92 -4.02 7.90
CA HIS A 44 -19.80 -4.70 7.25
C HIS A 44 -18.95 -3.76 6.38
N LYS A 45 -19.45 -2.56 6.04
CA LYS A 45 -18.64 -1.51 5.42
C LYS A 45 -17.74 -0.86 6.49
N SER A 46 -16.71 -1.60 6.90
CA SER A 46 -15.64 -1.17 7.82
C SER A 46 -14.81 0.00 7.28
N ARG A 47 -14.94 0.31 5.99
CA ARG A 47 -14.40 1.54 5.42
C ARG A 47 -15.39 2.66 5.67
N GLY A 48 -15.27 3.28 6.85
CA GLY A 48 -15.73 4.65 7.02
C GLY A 48 -15.23 5.47 5.83
N SER A 49 -16.05 6.39 5.34
CA SER A 49 -15.58 7.38 4.37
C SER A 49 -14.60 8.29 5.10
N TYR A 50 -13.35 7.84 5.19
CA TYR A 50 -12.26 8.60 5.78
C TYR A 50 -11.95 9.73 4.80
N ARG A 51 -12.52 10.89 5.06
CA ARG A 51 -12.05 12.12 4.42
C ARG A 51 -10.61 12.33 4.88
N SER A 52 -9.72 12.61 3.94
CA SER A 52 -8.37 13.07 4.29
C SER A 52 -8.48 14.34 5.14
N PRO A 53 -7.58 14.54 6.12
CA PRO A 53 -7.61 15.74 6.97
C PRO A 53 -7.46 17.01 6.13
N PRO A 54 -7.97 18.17 6.59
CA PRO A 54 -7.77 19.44 5.92
C PRO A 54 -6.27 19.74 5.73
N LEU A 55 -5.92 20.34 4.61
CA LEU A 55 -4.53 20.63 4.24
C LEU A 55 -4.28 22.14 4.32
N LYS A 56 -3.28 22.56 5.10
CA LYS A 56 -2.91 23.98 5.26
C LYS A 56 -1.79 24.35 4.31
N ASP A 57 -1.88 25.53 3.70
CA ASP A 57 -0.84 26.04 2.82
C ASP A 57 0.34 26.59 3.66
N PRO A 58 1.55 26.02 3.56
CA PRO A 58 2.71 26.52 4.31
C PRO A 58 3.12 27.94 3.88
N LEU A 59 2.88 28.32 2.62
CA LEU A 59 3.21 29.66 2.10
C LEU A 59 2.16 30.71 2.47
N ARG A 60 0.96 30.28 2.87
CA ARG A 60 -0.17 31.15 3.26
C ARG A 60 -0.82 30.69 4.55
N PRO A 61 -0.15 30.87 5.70
CA PRO A 61 -0.59 30.30 6.97
C PRO A 61 -1.86 30.95 7.55
N ASN A 62 -2.30 32.09 7.01
CA ASN A 62 -3.51 32.77 7.44
C ASN A 62 -4.75 32.37 6.63
N ASP A 63 -4.58 31.65 5.51
CA ASP A 63 -5.70 31.19 4.68
C ASP A 63 -6.38 29.97 5.33
N LEU A 64 -7.66 29.77 5.00
CA LEU A 64 -8.42 28.60 5.44
C LEU A 64 -7.82 27.31 4.85
N PRO A 65 -7.80 26.20 5.61
CA PRO A 65 -7.27 24.95 5.12
C PRO A 65 -8.16 24.34 4.02
N ALA A 66 -7.53 23.74 3.02
CA ALA A 66 -8.19 23.03 1.93
C ALA A 66 -8.89 21.75 2.46
N VAL A 67 -10.20 21.67 2.28
CA VAL A 67 -11.03 20.55 2.75
C VAL A 67 -11.45 19.66 1.59
N PHE A 68 -11.75 20.25 0.43
CA PHE A 68 -12.20 19.54 -0.75
C PHE A 68 -11.02 18.98 -1.56
N VAL A 69 -11.30 17.96 -2.38
CA VAL A 69 -10.26 17.26 -3.16
C VAL A 69 -9.58 18.21 -4.16
N GLN A 70 -10.36 19.09 -4.79
CA GLN A 70 -9.87 20.08 -5.75
C GLN A 70 -8.93 21.09 -5.08
N GLU A 71 -9.32 21.63 -3.93
CA GLU A 71 -8.49 22.58 -3.18
C GLU A 71 -7.16 21.95 -2.74
N LYS A 72 -7.20 20.69 -2.28
CA LYS A 72 -5.98 19.95 -1.90
C LYS A 72 -5.07 19.70 -3.10
N ARG A 73 -5.65 19.34 -4.25
CA ARG A 73 -4.90 19.16 -5.50
C ARG A 73 -4.17 20.45 -5.86
N ASP A 74 -4.88 21.57 -5.89
CA ASP A 74 -4.32 22.86 -6.28
C ASP A 74 -3.21 23.30 -5.32
N LEU A 75 -3.41 23.08 -4.02
CA LEU A 75 -2.41 23.39 -2.99
C LEU A 75 -1.13 22.56 -3.16
N LEU A 76 -1.26 21.24 -3.41
CA LEU A 76 -0.10 20.37 -3.64
C LEU A 76 0.63 20.72 -4.93
N VAL A 77 -0.11 21.04 -6.01
CA VAL A 77 0.50 21.47 -7.26
C VAL A 77 1.32 22.74 -7.04
N ARG A 78 0.76 23.74 -6.36
CA ARG A 78 1.46 25.01 -6.11
C ARG A 78 2.69 24.85 -5.21
N ASN A 79 2.62 24.00 -4.18
CA ASN A 79 3.69 23.90 -3.19
C ASN A 79 4.78 22.88 -3.53
N LEU A 80 4.46 21.80 -4.24
CA LEU A 80 5.40 20.69 -4.47
C LEU A 80 5.76 20.49 -5.95
N LEU A 81 4.90 20.90 -6.87
CA LEU A 81 5.07 20.62 -8.31
C LEU A 81 5.39 21.87 -9.12
N GLN A 82 5.19 23.07 -8.58
CA GLN A 82 5.76 24.25 -9.17
C GLN A 82 7.26 24.19 -8.91
N ASN A 83 8.01 24.07 -10.00
CA ASN A 83 9.46 24.17 -10.04
C ASN A 83 9.85 25.60 -9.64
N THR A 84 9.82 25.88 -8.33
CA THR A 84 10.46 27.03 -7.70
C THR A 84 11.87 26.68 -7.24
N THR A 85 12.48 25.62 -7.81
CA THR A 85 13.93 25.52 -7.80
C THR A 85 14.41 26.79 -8.49
N GLU A 86 15.05 27.65 -7.70
CA GLU A 86 15.77 28.82 -8.16
C GLU A 86 16.47 28.46 -9.47
N ALA A 87 16.30 29.27 -10.51
CA ALA A 87 16.76 29.00 -11.88
C ALA A 87 18.30 28.92 -12.02
N GLY A 88 19.01 28.47 -10.99
CA GLY A 88 20.44 28.26 -10.91
C GLY A 88 20.90 27.02 -10.13
N ASP A 89 20.00 26.20 -9.54
CA ASP A 89 20.43 25.02 -8.77
C ASP A 89 20.86 23.85 -9.68
N ILE A 90 20.32 23.78 -10.89
CA ILE A 90 20.72 22.81 -11.91
C ILE A 90 21.47 23.58 -12.99
N SER A 91 22.79 23.40 -13.09
CA SER A 91 23.58 23.98 -14.17
C SER A 91 22.99 23.54 -15.52
N LEU A 92 22.62 24.50 -16.37
CA LEU A 92 22.10 24.25 -17.73
C LEU A 92 23.13 23.59 -18.67
N GLU A 93 24.38 23.54 -18.24
CA GLU A 93 25.50 22.90 -18.93
C GLU A 93 25.56 21.40 -18.59
N CYS A 94 24.47 20.69 -18.86
CA CYS A 94 24.49 19.23 -18.87
C CYS A 94 24.79 18.80 -20.32
N PRO A 95 25.88 18.06 -20.58
CA PRO A 95 26.19 17.63 -21.94
C PRO A 95 25.01 16.80 -22.47
N ALA A 96 24.53 17.11 -23.67
CA ALA A 96 23.42 16.42 -24.33
C ALA A 96 23.70 14.92 -24.58
N VAL A 97 24.95 14.50 -24.40
CA VAL A 97 25.43 13.13 -24.50
C VAL A 97 26.05 12.75 -23.16
N PRO A 98 25.69 11.60 -22.56
CA PRO A 98 26.38 11.09 -21.39
C PRO A 98 27.88 10.90 -21.72
N THR A 99 28.76 11.71 -21.13
CA THR A 99 30.22 11.54 -21.29
C THR A 99 30.74 10.31 -20.52
N ALA A 100 29.99 9.84 -19.52
CA ALA A 100 30.36 8.68 -18.72
C ALA A 100 29.96 7.39 -19.44
N THR A 101 30.95 6.71 -20.02
CA THR A 101 30.81 5.30 -20.42
C THR A 101 31.12 4.44 -19.20
N LEU A 102 30.09 3.88 -18.57
CA LEU A 102 30.28 2.84 -17.56
C LEU A 102 30.55 1.52 -18.28
N SER A 103 31.65 0.85 -17.95
CA SER A 103 31.90 -0.49 -18.46
C SER A 103 30.90 -1.47 -17.84
N PHE A 104 30.37 -2.37 -18.65
CA PHE A 104 29.57 -3.47 -18.11
C PHE A 104 30.47 -4.33 -17.20
N PRO A 105 30.05 -4.64 -15.97
CA PRO A 105 30.84 -5.49 -15.09
C PRO A 105 30.96 -6.89 -15.67
N GLU A 106 32.05 -7.58 -15.38
CA GLU A 106 32.20 -8.99 -15.74
C GLU A 106 31.15 -9.83 -15.02
N ILE A 107 30.26 -10.47 -15.79
CA ILE A 107 29.18 -11.29 -15.26
C ILE A 107 29.65 -12.73 -15.14
N THR A 108 29.60 -13.25 -13.93
CA THR A 108 29.95 -14.65 -13.65
C THR A 108 28.72 -15.56 -13.78
N MET A 109 28.96 -16.80 -14.22
CA MET A 109 27.91 -17.85 -14.31
C MET A 109 27.12 -18.01 -12.99
N ALA A 110 27.80 -17.90 -11.85
CA ALA A 110 27.18 -18.01 -10.53
C ALA A 110 26.22 -16.83 -10.21
N GLN A 111 26.53 -15.62 -10.68
CA GLN A 111 25.64 -14.46 -10.52
C GLN A 111 24.39 -14.62 -11.38
N VAL A 112 24.55 -15.09 -12.63
CA VAL A 112 23.42 -15.37 -13.53
C VAL A 112 22.52 -16.45 -12.92
N GLU A 113 23.10 -17.55 -12.46
CA GLU A 113 22.37 -18.64 -11.81
C GLU A 113 21.57 -18.17 -10.61
N LYS A 114 22.22 -17.40 -9.72
CA LYS A 114 21.57 -16.85 -8.54
C LYS A 114 20.40 -15.96 -8.92
N SER A 115 20.54 -15.15 -9.96
CA SER A 115 19.54 -14.17 -10.38
C SER A 115 18.32 -14.85 -11.02
N ILE A 116 18.54 -15.88 -11.84
CA ILE A 116 17.47 -16.58 -12.57
C ILE A 116 16.77 -17.61 -11.67
N LEU A 117 17.52 -18.40 -10.91
CA LEU A 117 16.95 -19.54 -10.17
C LEU A 117 16.45 -19.20 -8.76
N LYS A 118 16.90 -18.09 -8.15
CA LYS A 118 16.39 -17.61 -6.85
C LYS A 118 15.27 -16.58 -6.95
N ALA A 119 14.77 -16.28 -8.15
CA ALA A 119 13.56 -15.50 -8.29
C ALA A 119 12.46 -16.10 -7.40
N ARG A 120 11.85 -15.27 -6.54
CA ARG A 120 10.75 -15.70 -5.67
C ARG A 120 9.63 -16.18 -6.57
N ASN A 121 8.85 -17.18 -6.12
CA ASN A 121 7.75 -17.77 -6.88
C ASN A 121 6.78 -16.67 -7.32
N THR A 122 6.98 -16.17 -8.53
CA THR A 122 6.23 -15.07 -9.13
C THR A 122 5.23 -15.72 -10.07
N ALA A 123 4.06 -15.11 -10.24
CA ALA A 123 3.14 -15.56 -11.28
C ALA A 123 3.91 -15.65 -12.61
N PRO A 124 3.69 -16.70 -13.41
CA PRO A 124 4.40 -16.86 -14.68
C PRO A 124 4.11 -15.66 -15.59
N GLY A 125 5.10 -15.32 -16.42
CA GLY A 125 5.01 -14.20 -17.36
C GLY A 125 4.10 -14.52 -18.54
N GLU A 126 4.18 -13.70 -19.58
CA GLU A 126 3.45 -13.92 -20.85
C GLU A 126 3.86 -15.22 -21.56
N ASP A 127 5.07 -15.71 -21.28
CA ASP A 127 5.59 -16.99 -21.76
C ASP A 127 5.04 -18.21 -20.99
N GLU A 128 4.27 -17.98 -19.92
CA GLU A 128 3.76 -18.98 -18.99
C GLU A 128 4.84 -19.89 -18.36
N LEU A 129 6.13 -19.53 -18.50
CA LEU A 129 7.23 -20.36 -18.04
C LEU A 129 7.46 -20.18 -16.54
N GLN A 130 7.28 -21.28 -15.83
CA GLN A 130 7.52 -21.33 -14.39
C GLN A 130 9.02 -21.54 -14.09
N THR A 131 9.47 -21.04 -12.93
CA THR A 131 10.87 -21.14 -12.49
C THR A 131 11.35 -22.59 -12.29
N ASN A 132 10.44 -23.54 -12.06
CA ASN A 132 10.76 -24.98 -12.00
C ASN A 132 11.27 -25.50 -13.36
N ILE A 133 10.67 -25.08 -14.48
CA ILE A 133 11.09 -25.46 -15.83
C ILE A 133 12.50 -24.93 -16.10
N LEU A 134 12.76 -23.67 -15.73
CA LEU A 134 14.08 -23.07 -15.86
C LEU A 134 15.14 -23.79 -15.03
N LYS A 135 14.81 -24.24 -13.81
CA LYS A 135 15.72 -25.06 -12.97
C LYS A 135 16.05 -26.39 -13.63
N THR A 136 15.06 -27.06 -14.24
CA THR A 136 15.27 -28.33 -14.94
C THR A 136 16.10 -28.15 -16.21
N ALA A 137 15.82 -27.10 -16.99
CA ALA A 137 16.52 -26.82 -18.24
C ALA A 137 17.91 -26.18 -18.03
N TRP A 138 18.22 -25.70 -16.83
CA TRP A 138 19.44 -24.94 -16.51
C TRP A 138 20.74 -25.54 -17.06
N PRO A 139 21.02 -26.85 -16.91
CA PRO A 139 22.27 -27.44 -17.40
C PRO A 139 22.43 -27.34 -18.93
N LEU A 140 21.33 -27.18 -19.67
CA LEU A 140 21.30 -27.13 -21.14
C LEU A 140 21.37 -25.68 -21.68
N ILE A 141 20.83 -24.71 -20.93
CA ILE A 141 20.66 -23.32 -21.41
C ILE A 141 21.65 -22.33 -20.81
N LYS A 142 22.31 -22.68 -19.69
CA LYS A 142 23.19 -21.78 -18.92
C LYS A 142 24.25 -21.06 -19.76
N ASP A 143 24.91 -21.77 -20.68
CA ASP A 143 26.01 -21.21 -21.48
C ASP A 143 25.47 -20.26 -22.56
N LYS A 144 24.26 -20.53 -23.08
CA LYS A 144 23.57 -19.66 -24.04
C LYS A 144 23.09 -18.38 -23.38
N ILE A 145 22.61 -18.46 -22.14
CA ILE A 145 22.17 -17.30 -21.37
C ILE A 145 23.36 -16.43 -20.99
N LEU A 146 24.49 -17.02 -20.58
CA LEU A 146 25.71 -16.26 -20.27
C LEU A 146 26.21 -15.46 -21.48
N ALA A 147 26.09 -16.00 -22.70
CA ALA A 147 26.49 -15.33 -23.93
C ALA A 147 25.60 -14.14 -24.34
N LEU A 148 24.48 -13.88 -23.66
CA LEU A 148 23.63 -12.70 -23.90
C LEU A 148 24.15 -11.44 -23.20
N PHE A 149 25.14 -11.58 -22.33
CA PHE A 149 25.73 -10.53 -21.51
C PHE A 149 27.22 -10.38 -21.82
#